data_AF-A0A528N7J7-F1
#
_entry.id   AF-A0A528N7J7-F1
#
_cell.length_a   1.000
_cell.length_b   1.000
_cell.length_c   1.000
_cell.angle_alpha   90.00
_cell.angle_beta   90.00
_cell.angle_gamma   90.00
#
_symmetry.space_group_name_H-M   'P 1'
#
loop_
_entity.id
_entity.type
_entity.pdbx_description
1 polymer ?
#
loop_
_entity_poly.entity_id
_entity_poly.type
_entity_poly.pdbx_seq_one_letter_code
_entity_poly.pdbx_strand_id
1 'polypeptide(L)'
;WYAANKLDPPVVAASEPEIEQAQKRLKGPLERSKEDVEAAIKRHRSRTLWAPMTNAALGLWLVTSPMTVGLFDPVTAAIPPALGHAIAEPQLRNAGLGVSEIVSGLLVTVFALMGMSRRWRWVQWITASLGVWVMLAPLLFWTTSAAAYAIDTLVGMLIVAFAVMIPPTPGISRRALAADDDIPLGWTYSPSTFT
;
A
#
# COMPACT_ATOMS: atom_id res chain seq x y z
N TRP A 1 -14.79 -26.24 -26.60
CA TRP A 1 -13.80 -25.80 -25.59
C TRP A 1 -12.88 -24.71 -26.15
N TYR A 2 -12.14 -24.95 -27.25
CA TYR A 2 -11.26 -23.94 -27.86
C TYR A 2 -11.97 -22.63 -28.26
N ALA A 3 -13.09 -22.72 -29.00
CA ALA A 3 -13.89 -21.55 -29.38
C ALA A 3 -14.46 -20.77 -28.17
N ALA A 4 -14.80 -21.48 -27.08
CA ALA A 4 -15.30 -20.86 -25.85
C ALA A 4 -14.21 -20.07 -25.10
N ASN A 5 -12.94 -20.48 -25.24
CA ASN A 5 -11.77 -19.80 -24.66
C ASN A 5 -11.06 -18.86 -25.66
N LYS A 6 -11.62 -18.66 -26.86
CA LYS A 6 -11.02 -17.87 -27.95
C LYS A 6 -9.58 -18.30 -28.30
N LEU A 7 -9.30 -19.60 -28.20
CA LEU A 7 -8.01 -20.18 -28.54
C LEU A 7 -8.04 -20.75 -29.96
N ASP A 8 -6.99 -20.51 -30.73
CA ASP A 8 -6.84 -21.03 -32.10
C ASP A 8 -6.38 -22.51 -32.05
N PRO A 9 -7.22 -23.49 -32.43
CA PRO A 9 -6.93 -24.92 -32.26
C PRO A 9 -5.59 -25.40 -32.85
N PRO A 10 -5.20 -25.07 -34.10
CA PRO A 10 -3.90 -25.47 -34.65
C PRO A 10 -2.72 -24.86 -33.90
N VAL A 11 -2.84 -23.62 -33.39
CA VAL A 11 -1.78 -22.97 -32.61
C VAL A 11 -1.60 -23.67 -31.27
N VAL A 12 -2.70 -24.05 -30.60
CA VAL A 12 -2.61 -24.79 -29.34
C VAL A 12 -2.04 -26.19 -29.54
N ALA A 13 -2.43 -26.89 -30.61
CA ALA A 13 -1.86 -28.21 -30.93
C ALA A 13 -0.36 -28.12 -31.22
N ALA A 14 0.10 -27.05 -31.89
CA ALA A 14 1.53 -26.80 -32.14
C ALA A 14 2.34 -26.45 -30.88
N SER A 15 1.67 -26.08 -29.77
CA SER A 15 2.32 -25.71 -28.51
C SER A 15 2.65 -26.90 -27.58
N GLU A 16 2.18 -28.11 -27.88
CA GLU A 16 2.52 -29.33 -27.10
C GLU A 16 4.02 -29.51 -26.82
N PRO A 17 4.95 -29.39 -27.80
CA PRO A 17 6.38 -29.49 -27.54
C PRO A 17 6.93 -28.39 -26.62
N GLU A 18 6.39 -27.17 -26.71
CA GLU A 18 6.75 -26.06 -25.81
C GLU A 18 6.27 -26.33 -24.38
N ILE A 19 5.06 -26.86 -24.22
CA ILE A 19 4.50 -27.24 -22.92
C ILE A 19 5.33 -28.36 -22.29
N GLU A 20 5.74 -29.36 -23.06
CA GLU A 20 6.59 -30.45 -22.57
C GLU A 20 7.98 -29.95 -22.14
N GLN A 21 8.59 -29.04 -22.92
CA GLN A 21 9.86 -28.40 -22.56
C GLN A 21 9.74 -27.55 -21.29
N ALA A 22 8.67 -26.76 -21.15
CA ALA A 22 8.39 -25.99 -19.94
C ALA A 22 8.20 -26.90 -18.71
N GLN A 23 7.49 -28.03 -18.86
CA GLN A 23 7.36 -29.02 -17.80
C GLN A 23 8.69 -29.67 -17.41
N LYS A 24 9.60 -29.91 -18.36
CA LYS A 24 10.96 -30.41 -18.08
C LYS A 24 11.79 -29.38 -17.33
N ARG A 25 11.75 -28.09 -17.73
CA ARG A 25 12.41 -26.98 -17.00
C ARG A 25 11.90 -26.87 -15.57
N LEU A 26 10.58 -26.93 -15.35
CA LEU A 26 9.98 -26.94 -14.02
C LEU A 26 10.40 -28.14 -13.16
N LYS A 27 10.85 -29.24 -13.74
CA LYS A 27 11.39 -30.39 -12.99
C LYS A 27 12.91 -30.33 -12.79
N GLY A 28 13.59 -29.41 -13.47
CA GLY A 28 15.03 -29.21 -13.38
C GLY A 28 15.47 -28.62 -12.03
N PRO A 29 16.79 -28.67 -11.75
CA PRO A 29 17.36 -28.01 -10.58
C PRO A 29 17.17 -26.50 -10.65
N LEU A 30 16.91 -25.88 -9.50
CA LEU A 30 16.80 -24.42 -9.40
C LEU A 30 18.18 -23.79 -9.53
N GLU A 31 18.27 -22.66 -10.22
CA GLU A 31 19.54 -21.95 -10.44
C GLU A 31 20.09 -21.31 -9.17
N ARG A 32 19.19 -20.79 -8.31
CA ARG A 32 19.55 -20.28 -6.99
C ARG A 32 19.20 -21.26 -5.89
N SER A 33 20.11 -21.39 -4.94
CA SER A 33 19.84 -22.12 -3.71
C SER A 33 18.75 -21.42 -2.89
N LYS A 34 18.09 -22.18 -2.01
CA LYS A 34 17.12 -21.60 -1.07
C LYS A 34 17.75 -20.53 -0.17
N GLU A 35 19.02 -20.72 0.19
CA GLU A 35 19.78 -19.79 1.05
C GLU A 35 20.04 -18.46 0.34
N ASP A 36 20.41 -18.50 -0.95
CA ASP A 36 20.64 -17.29 -1.75
C ASP A 36 19.35 -16.47 -1.87
N VAL A 37 18.22 -17.14 -2.10
CA VAL A 37 16.90 -16.50 -2.18
C VAL A 37 16.51 -15.89 -0.84
N GLU A 38 16.77 -16.57 0.27
CA GLU A 38 16.51 -16.02 1.60
C GLU A 38 17.39 -14.80 1.93
N ALA A 39 18.68 -14.86 1.58
CA ALA A 39 19.60 -13.74 1.75
C ALA A 39 19.18 -12.53 0.92
N ALA A 40 18.77 -12.74 -0.34
CA ALA A 40 18.25 -11.69 -1.22
C ALA A 40 16.96 -11.06 -0.65
N ILE A 41 16.00 -11.87 -0.20
CA ILE A 41 14.77 -11.38 0.45
C ILE A 41 15.09 -10.57 1.71
N LYS A 42 16.03 -11.04 2.55
CA LYS A 42 16.45 -10.35 3.78
C LYS A 42 17.09 -8.99 3.48
N ARG A 43 17.99 -8.94 2.49
CA ARG A 43 18.66 -7.70 2.05
C ARG A 43 17.67 -6.71 1.44
N HIS A 44 16.74 -7.17 0.62
CA HIS A 44 15.70 -6.31 0.07
C HIS A 44 14.81 -5.74 1.19
N ARG A 45 14.38 -6.60 2.12
CA ARG A 45 13.57 -6.17 3.27
C ARG A 45 14.25 -5.09 4.10
N SER A 46 15.52 -5.25 4.47
CA SER A 46 16.22 -4.24 5.27
C SER A 46 16.27 -2.87 4.60
N ARG A 47 16.26 -2.82 3.25
CA ARG A 47 16.26 -1.57 2.48
C ARG A 47 14.89 -0.91 2.38
N THR A 48 13.80 -1.61 2.68
CA THR A 48 12.42 -1.09 2.58
C THR A 48 11.74 -0.90 3.95
N LEU A 49 12.37 -1.32 5.05
CA LEU A 49 11.79 -1.20 6.40
C LEU A 49 11.58 0.25 6.86
N TRP A 50 12.29 1.21 6.26
CA TRP A 50 12.09 2.63 6.58
C TRP A 50 10.68 3.12 6.23
N ALA A 51 10.04 2.59 5.20
CA ALA A 51 8.71 3.03 4.77
C ALA A 51 7.62 2.83 5.84
N PRO A 52 7.44 1.62 6.43
CA PRO A 52 6.53 1.46 7.56
C PRO A 52 6.99 2.24 8.81
N MET A 53 8.28 2.52 9.00
CA MET A 53 8.73 3.38 10.11
C MET A 53 8.30 4.83 9.91
N THR A 54 8.40 5.34 8.68
CA THR A 54 7.91 6.67 8.31
C THR A 54 6.40 6.77 8.49
N ASN A 55 5.64 5.75 8.08
CA ASN A 55 4.20 5.71 8.34
C ASN A 55 3.87 5.71 9.83
N ALA A 56 4.64 4.98 10.65
CA ALA A 56 4.46 5.02 12.10
C ALA A 56 4.76 6.41 12.68
N ALA A 57 5.79 7.09 12.19
CA ALA A 57 6.11 8.46 12.60
C ALA A 57 5.01 9.46 12.19
N LEU A 58 4.48 9.35 10.96
CA LEU A 58 3.34 10.15 10.50
C LEU A 58 2.08 9.90 11.34
N GLY A 59 1.82 8.63 11.68
CA GLY A 59 0.71 8.26 12.56
C GLY A 59 0.86 8.88 13.95
N LEU A 60 2.05 8.82 14.55
CA LEU A 60 2.31 9.45 15.85
C LEU A 60 2.18 10.98 15.78
N TRP A 61 2.63 11.59 14.68
CA TRP A 61 2.46 13.02 14.46
C TRP A 61 0.98 13.41 14.37
N LEU A 62 0.15 12.65 13.64
CA LEU A 62 -1.30 12.85 13.57
C LEU A 62 -1.99 12.84 14.93
N VAL A 63 -1.49 12.06 15.90
CA VAL A 63 -2.04 12.07 17.27
C VAL A 63 -1.90 13.44 17.93
N THR A 64 -0.84 14.18 17.59
CA THR A 64 -0.59 15.51 18.14
C THR A 64 -1.10 16.65 17.25
N SER A 65 -1.38 16.37 15.98
CA SER A 65 -1.80 17.36 14.98
C SER A 65 -2.99 18.22 15.41
N PRO A 66 -4.09 17.67 15.98
CA PRO A 66 -5.26 18.47 16.36
C PRO A 66 -4.94 19.60 17.33
N MET A 67 -3.97 19.38 18.22
CA MET A 67 -3.52 20.39 19.18
C MET A 67 -2.65 21.46 18.51
N THR A 68 -1.89 21.11 17.48
CA THR A 68 -1.05 22.07 16.74
C THR A 68 -1.86 22.97 15.81
N VAL A 69 -2.95 22.44 15.25
CA VAL A 69 -3.84 23.14 14.33
C VAL A 69 -4.99 23.85 15.05
N GLY A 70 -5.17 23.60 16.35
CA GLY A 70 -6.21 24.23 17.16
C GLY A 70 -7.61 23.68 16.88
N LEU A 71 -7.75 22.38 16.57
CA LEU A 71 -9.05 21.76 16.29
C LEU A 71 -9.98 21.71 17.51
N PHE A 72 -9.42 21.84 18.72
CA PHE A 72 -10.19 21.90 19.96
C PHE A 72 -10.41 23.33 20.46
N ASP A 73 -9.88 24.33 19.76
CA ASP A 73 -10.01 25.73 20.16
C ASP A 73 -11.38 26.30 19.76
N PRO A 74 -11.90 27.29 20.51
CA PRO A 74 -13.17 27.91 20.21
C PRO A 74 -13.13 28.61 18.85
N VAL A 75 -14.09 28.27 17.98
CA VAL A 75 -14.21 28.90 16.66
C VAL A 75 -14.81 30.31 16.81
N THR A 76 -14.00 31.34 16.57
CA THR A 76 -14.39 32.75 16.73
C THR A 76 -15.09 33.35 15.52
N ALA A 77 -14.80 32.83 14.32
CA ALA A 77 -15.40 33.29 13.06
C ALA A 77 -15.75 32.09 12.18
N ALA A 78 -16.92 31.48 12.42
CA ALA A 78 -17.40 30.39 11.59
C ALA A 78 -18.06 30.93 10.33
N ILE A 79 -17.56 30.53 9.16
CA ILE A 79 -18.26 30.77 7.90
C ILE A 79 -19.49 29.85 7.88
N PRO A 80 -20.72 30.39 7.77
CA PRO A 80 -21.93 29.57 7.71
C PRO A 80 -21.86 28.64 6.48
N PRO A 81 -22.39 27.41 6.59
CA PRO A 81 -22.39 26.48 5.46
C PRO A 81 -23.12 27.10 4.26
N ALA A 82 -22.48 27.03 3.10
CA ALA A 82 -22.96 27.62 1.85
C ALA A 82 -24.34 27.10 1.41
N LEU A 83 -24.82 25.99 1.99
CA LEU A 83 -26.04 25.28 1.57
C LEU A 83 -27.31 25.63 2.38
N GLY A 84 -27.26 26.52 3.37
CA GLY A 84 -28.45 27.03 4.07
C GLY A 84 -29.19 26.05 4.99
N HIS A 85 -28.74 24.80 5.12
CA HIS A 85 -29.26 23.85 6.11
C HIS A 85 -28.47 23.94 7.43
N ALA A 86 -29.16 23.71 8.55
CA ALA A 86 -28.52 23.62 9.86
C ALA A 86 -27.60 22.39 9.90
N ILE A 87 -26.34 22.61 10.24
CA ILE A 87 -25.35 21.56 10.51
C ILE A 87 -24.87 21.67 11.95
N ALA A 88 -24.19 20.63 12.42
CA ALA A 88 -23.56 20.62 13.74
C ALA A 88 -22.66 21.84 13.95
N GLU A 89 -22.57 22.28 15.20
CA GLU A 89 -21.77 23.43 15.61
C GLU A 89 -20.31 23.29 15.13
N PRO A 90 -19.66 24.38 14.66
CA PRO A 90 -18.27 24.36 14.19
C PRO A 90 -17.29 23.68 15.16
N GLN A 91 -17.47 23.89 16.46
CA GLN A 91 -16.63 23.30 17.50
C GLN A 91 -16.78 21.78 17.56
N LEU A 92 -18.02 21.27 17.47
CA LEU A 92 -18.28 19.83 17.46
C LEU A 92 -17.68 19.14 16.23
N ARG A 93 -17.75 19.81 15.07
CA ARG A 93 -17.17 19.31 13.81
C ARG A 93 -15.65 19.22 13.88
N ASN A 94 -14.99 20.29 14.32
CA ASN A 94 -13.54 20.31 14.46
C ASN A 94 -13.07 19.31 15.54
N ALA A 95 -13.76 19.23 16.68
CA ALA A 95 -13.43 18.26 17.73
C ALA A 95 -13.63 16.81 17.25
N GLY A 96 -14.69 16.54 16.47
CA GLY A 96 -14.92 15.24 15.84
C GLY A 96 -13.79 14.84 14.88
N LEU A 97 -13.32 15.78 14.05
CA LEU A 97 -12.13 15.58 13.22
C LEU A 97 -10.90 15.30 14.09
N GLY A 98 -10.65 16.08 15.14
CA GLY A 98 -9.50 15.91 16.01
C GLY A 98 -9.46 14.53 16.69
N VAL A 99 -10.60 14.01 17.13
CA VAL A 99 -10.71 12.64 17.65
C VAL A 99 -10.44 11.62 16.54
N SER A 100 -10.96 11.84 15.34
CA SER A 100 -10.69 10.97 14.18
C SER A 100 -9.20 10.95 13.82
N GLU A 101 -8.50 12.09 13.85
CA GLU A 101 -7.05 12.19 13.64
C GLU A 101 -6.27 11.39 14.69
N ILE A 102 -6.62 11.52 15.98
CA ILE A 102 -6.00 10.76 17.07
C ILE A 102 -6.18 9.26 16.87
N VAL A 103 -7.40 8.81 16.64
CA VAL A 103 -7.71 7.39 16.46
C VAL A 103 -7.02 6.84 15.20
N SER A 104 -7.09 7.56 14.08
CA SER A 104 -6.45 7.15 12.82
C SER A 104 -4.94 7.12 12.95
N GLY A 105 -4.32 8.11 13.62
CA GLY A 105 -2.89 8.17 13.86
C GLY A 105 -2.38 7.00 14.71
N LEU A 106 -3.11 6.65 15.77
CA LEU A 106 -2.81 5.46 16.58
C LEU A 106 -2.92 4.17 15.77
N LEU A 107 -4.01 4.01 14.99
CA LEU A 107 -4.21 2.84 14.14
C LEU A 107 -3.12 2.72 13.08
N VAL A 108 -2.79 3.81 12.39
CA VAL A 108 -1.69 3.86 11.41
C VAL A 108 -0.38 3.45 12.05
N THR A 109 -0.07 3.96 13.24
CA THR A 109 1.15 3.62 13.99
C THR A 109 1.21 2.12 14.28
N VAL A 110 0.15 1.56 14.85
CA VAL A 110 0.08 0.14 15.22
C VAL A 110 0.19 -0.74 13.97
N PHE A 111 -0.59 -0.46 12.93
CA PHE A 111 -0.59 -1.28 11.71
C PHE A 111 0.71 -1.14 10.91
N ALA A 112 1.31 0.05 10.86
CA ALA A 112 2.59 0.24 10.19
C ALA A 112 3.71 -0.57 10.88
N LEU A 113 3.78 -0.52 12.21
CA LEU A 113 4.72 -1.34 13.00
C LEU A 113 4.45 -2.84 12.83
N MET A 114 3.17 -3.25 12.86
CA MET A 114 2.77 -4.64 12.64
C MET A 114 3.14 -5.13 11.23
N GLY A 115 2.99 -4.26 10.22
CA GLY A 115 3.32 -4.51 8.82
C GLY A 115 4.82 -4.74 8.58
N MET A 116 5.69 -4.35 9.53
CA MET A 116 7.10 -4.75 9.48
C MET A 116 7.26 -6.25 9.59
N SER A 117 6.39 -6.95 10.32
CA SER A 117 6.50 -8.39 10.54
C SER A 117 6.23 -9.20 9.25
N ARG A 118 7.05 -10.23 8.99
CA ARG A 118 6.99 -11.01 7.73
C ARG A 118 5.65 -11.72 7.52
N ARG A 119 4.92 -12.00 8.61
CA ARG A 119 3.68 -12.77 8.62
C ARG A 119 2.46 -11.96 8.14
N TRP A 120 2.49 -10.63 8.23
CA TRP A 120 1.30 -9.79 8.09
C TRP A 120 1.34 -8.87 6.87
N ARG A 121 1.70 -9.43 5.70
CA ARG A 121 1.91 -8.65 4.45
C ARG A 121 0.64 -7.94 3.94
N TRP A 122 -0.54 -8.35 4.39
CA TRP A 122 -1.82 -7.70 4.05
C TRP A 122 -2.09 -6.43 4.85
N VAL A 123 -1.40 -6.22 5.97
CA VAL A 123 -1.62 -5.06 6.85
C VAL A 123 -1.29 -3.74 6.15
N GLN A 124 -0.41 -3.76 5.14
CA GLN A 124 -0.13 -2.56 4.33
C GLN A 124 -1.39 -1.98 3.66
N TRP A 125 -2.35 -2.84 3.28
CA TRP A 125 -3.61 -2.39 2.70
C TRP A 125 -4.52 -1.73 3.74
N ILE A 126 -4.47 -2.19 4.99
CA ILE A 126 -5.17 -1.55 6.11
C ILE A 126 -4.58 -0.16 6.33
N THR A 127 -3.25 -0.04 6.38
CA THR A 127 -2.56 1.25 6.51
C THR A 127 -2.89 2.19 5.35
N ALA A 128 -2.94 1.69 4.12
CA ALA A 128 -3.33 2.49 2.95
C ALA A 128 -4.79 2.97 3.05
N SER A 129 -5.72 2.10 3.42
CA SER A 129 -7.13 2.48 3.64
C SER A 129 -7.29 3.55 4.72
N LEU A 130 -6.49 3.46 5.80
CA LEU A 130 -6.46 4.51 6.83
C LEU A 130 -5.91 5.84 6.29
N GLY A 131 -4.88 5.80 5.43
CA GLY A 131 -4.40 7.00 4.75
C GLY A 131 -5.47 7.66 3.87
N VAL A 132 -6.23 6.87 3.12
CA VAL A 132 -7.39 7.37 2.35
C VAL A 132 -8.46 7.95 3.28
N TRP A 133 -8.75 7.29 4.40
CA TRP A 133 -9.68 7.82 5.41
C TRP A 133 -9.23 9.18 5.93
N VAL A 134 -7.94 9.35 6.27
CA VAL A 134 -7.39 10.63 6.73
C VAL A 134 -7.64 11.75 5.71
N MET A 135 -7.47 11.48 4.40
CA MET A 135 -7.76 12.48 3.35
C MET A 135 -9.26 12.85 3.28
N LEU A 136 -10.14 11.89 3.57
CA LEU A 136 -11.59 12.07 3.49
C LEU A 136 -12.19 12.66 4.78
N ALA A 137 -11.55 12.45 5.92
CA ALA A 137 -12.02 12.90 7.23
C ALA A 137 -12.37 14.41 7.27
N PRO A 138 -11.50 15.35 6.84
CA PRO A 138 -11.82 16.77 6.93
C PRO A 138 -13.04 17.16 6.06
N LEU A 139 -13.26 16.45 4.94
CA LEU A 139 -14.44 16.64 4.08
C LEU A 139 -15.73 16.11 4.72
N LEU A 140 -15.66 14.91 5.33
CA LEU A 140 -16.81 14.28 5.98
C LEU A 140 -17.25 15.02 7.25
N PHE A 141 -16.29 15.45 8.08
CA PHE A 141 -16.57 16.25 9.27
C PHE A 141 -16.89 17.71 8.92
N TRP A 142 -16.59 18.14 7.70
CA TRP A 142 -16.73 19.51 7.24
C TRP A 142 -16.05 20.49 8.21
N THR A 143 -14.73 20.31 8.35
CA THR A 143 -13.93 21.14 9.26
C THR A 143 -13.90 22.59 8.80
N THR A 144 -13.77 23.50 9.76
CA THR A 144 -13.57 24.94 9.49
C THR A 144 -12.10 25.31 9.38
N SER A 145 -11.17 24.38 9.64
CA SER A 145 -9.74 24.62 9.57
C SER A 145 -9.17 24.33 8.17
N ALA A 146 -8.71 25.37 7.48
CA ALA A 146 -7.99 25.24 6.21
C ALA A 146 -6.66 24.48 6.35
N ALA A 147 -5.98 24.68 7.48
CA ALA A 147 -4.73 23.98 7.77
C ALA A 147 -4.94 22.47 7.90
N ALA A 148 -6.02 22.03 8.55
CA ALA A 148 -6.37 20.61 8.66
C ALA A 148 -6.58 19.98 7.27
N TYR A 149 -7.31 20.62 6.36
CA TYR A 149 -7.47 20.12 4.98
C TYR A 149 -6.13 19.89 4.28
N ALA A 150 -5.21 20.86 4.34
CA ALA A 150 -3.92 20.76 3.66
C ALA A 150 -3.03 19.67 4.28
N ILE A 151 -2.95 19.65 5.61
CA ILE A 151 -2.17 18.69 6.38
C ILE A 151 -2.68 17.27 6.15
N ASP A 152 -3.99 17.02 6.32
CA ASP A 152 -4.57 15.69 6.24
C ASP A 152 -4.47 15.12 4.82
N THR A 153 -4.65 15.97 3.81
CA THR A 153 -4.46 15.56 2.41
C THR A 153 -3.01 15.13 2.17
N LEU A 154 -2.04 15.93 2.62
CA LEU A 154 -0.62 15.62 2.44
C LEU A 154 -0.22 14.34 3.20
N VAL A 155 -0.58 14.26 4.48
CA VAL A 155 -0.22 13.11 5.33
C VAL A 155 -0.92 11.85 4.86
N GLY A 156 -2.21 11.91 4.53
CA GLY A 156 -2.94 10.77 3.99
C GLY A 156 -2.33 10.26 2.68
N MET A 157 -1.92 11.16 1.78
CA MET A 157 -1.22 10.79 0.53
C MET A 157 0.13 10.11 0.81
N LEU A 158 0.94 10.65 1.73
CA LEU A 158 2.22 10.06 2.09
C LEU A 158 2.05 8.67 2.72
N ILE A 159 1.07 8.50 3.60
CA ILE A 159 0.75 7.20 4.23
C ILE A 159 0.45 6.16 3.15
N VAL A 160 -0.41 6.50 2.17
CA VAL A 160 -0.77 5.62 1.06
C VAL A 160 0.47 5.31 0.19
N ALA A 161 1.23 6.33 -0.19
CA ALA A 161 2.42 6.18 -1.03
C ALA A 161 3.44 5.22 -0.38
N PHE A 162 3.77 5.42 0.88
CA PHE A 162 4.72 4.57 1.60
C PHE A 162 4.16 3.19 1.94
N ALA A 163 2.84 3.04 2.09
CA ALA A 163 2.22 1.75 2.34
C ALA A 163 2.17 0.86 1.08
N VAL A 164 2.02 1.45 -0.11
CA VAL A 164 1.76 0.68 -1.35
C VAL A 164 2.94 0.67 -2.32
N MET A 165 3.66 1.79 -2.47
CA MET A 165 4.66 1.92 -3.55
C MET A 165 6.03 1.33 -3.20
N ILE A 166 6.37 1.22 -1.91
CA ILE A 166 7.71 0.80 -1.46
C ILE A 166 7.77 -0.67 -1.02
N PRO A 167 6.81 -1.19 -0.23
CA PRO A 167 6.93 -2.55 0.25
C PRO A 167 6.85 -3.56 -0.91
N PRO A 168 7.66 -4.64 -0.89
CA PRO A 168 7.64 -5.63 -1.95
C PRO A 168 6.29 -6.32 -2.02
N THR A 169 5.76 -6.46 -3.25
CA THR A 169 4.46 -7.06 -3.54
C THR A 169 4.27 -8.38 -2.79
N PRO A 170 3.16 -8.53 -2.04
CA PRO A 170 2.83 -9.80 -1.41
C PRO A 170 2.58 -10.86 -2.49
N GLY A 171 2.98 -12.10 -2.24
CA GLY A 171 2.60 -13.26 -3.07
C GLY A 171 3.66 -13.85 -3.99
N ILE A 172 4.84 -13.24 -4.19
CA ILE A 172 5.89 -13.86 -5.01
C ILE A 172 6.41 -15.13 -4.32
N SER A 173 6.33 -16.26 -5.02
CA SER A 173 6.76 -17.56 -4.48
C SER A 173 8.29 -17.62 -4.38
N ARG A 174 8.80 -18.32 -3.36
CA ARG A 174 10.26 -18.54 -3.19
C ARG A 174 10.86 -19.29 -4.37
N ARG A 175 10.06 -20.15 -5.01
CA ARG A 175 10.44 -20.89 -6.20
C ARG A 175 10.59 -19.97 -7.40
N ALA A 176 9.69 -19.01 -7.59
CA ALA A 176 9.80 -18.00 -8.65
C ALA A 176 11.04 -17.12 -8.48
N LEU A 177 11.47 -16.86 -7.23
CA LEU A 177 12.73 -16.15 -6.97
C LEU A 177 13.99 -17.02 -7.14
N ALA A 178 13.82 -18.34 -7.18
CA ALA A 178 14.91 -19.31 -7.28
C ALA A 178 15.14 -19.83 -8.71
N ALA A 179 14.11 -19.76 -9.56
CA ALA A 179 14.12 -20.18 -10.94
C ALA A 179 14.26 -18.95 -11.84
N ASP A 180 15.14 -19.00 -12.83
CA ASP A 180 15.25 -17.98 -13.88
C ASP A 180 14.31 -18.33 -15.05
N ASP A 181 13.04 -18.59 -14.71
CA ASP A 181 11.99 -18.97 -15.67
C ASP A 181 11.41 -17.75 -16.42
N ASP A 182 12.02 -16.56 -16.26
CA ASP A 182 11.61 -15.32 -16.92
C ASP A 182 12.16 -15.18 -18.36
N ILE A 183 12.93 -16.18 -18.83
CA ILE A 183 13.47 -16.25 -20.21
C ILE A 183 12.54 -17.12 -21.09
N PRO A 184 11.92 -16.54 -22.13
CA PRO A 184 11.06 -17.28 -23.06
C PRO A 184 11.78 -18.45 -23.73
N LEU A 185 11.01 -19.46 -24.16
CA LEU A 185 11.57 -20.62 -24.86
C LEU A 185 12.28 -20.20 -26.16
N GLY A 186 13.50 -20.69 -26.36
CA GLY A 186 14.35 -20.34 -27.51
C GLY A 186 15.11 -19.02 -27.39
N TRP A 187 14.95 -18.27 -26.28
CA TRP A 187 15.63 -17.00 -26.06
C TRP A 187 16.86 -17.20 -25.16
N THR A 188 17.91 -16.42 -25.40
CA THR A 188 19.13 -16.41 -24.58
C THR A 188 19.10 -15.34 -23.49
N TYR A 189 18.10 -14.46 -23.50
CA TYR A 189 17.96 -13.37 -22.54
C TYR A 189 16.48 -13.07 -22.26
N SER A 190 16.17 -12.53 -21.09
CA SER A 190 14.84 -11.99 -20.79
C SER A 190 14.76 -10.51 -21.21
N PRO A 191 13.72 -10.08 -21.95
CA PRO A 191 13.57 -8.67 -22.36
C PRO A 191 13.53 -7.70 -21.18
N SER A 192 13.04 -8.13 -20.02
CA SER A 192 12.94 -7.33 -18.80
C SER A 192 14.24 -7.22 -18.00
N THR A 193 15.30 -7.94 -18.41
CA THR A 193 16.62 -7.84 -17.74
C THR A 193 17.40 -6.58 -18.13
N PHE A 194 16.94 -5.82 -19.12
CA PHE A 194 17.61 -4.59 -19.57
C PHE A 194 17.14 -3.42 -18.71
N THR A 195 17.95 -3.04 -17.73
CA THR A 195 17.85 -1.79 -16.97
C THR A 195 19.22 -1.20 -16.74
#